data_AF-A0A357BLH2-F1
#
_entry.id   AF-A0A357BLH2-F1
#
_cell.length_a   1.000
_cell.length_b   1.000
_cell.length_c   1.000
_cell.angle_alpha   90.00
_cell.angle_beta   90.00
_cell.angle_gamma   90.00
#
_symmetry.space_group_name_H-M   'P 1'
#
loop_
_entity.id
_entity.type
_entity.pdbx_description
1 polymer ?
#
loop_
_entity_poly.entity_id
_entity_poly.type
_entity_poly.pdbx_seq_one_letter_code
_entity_poly.pdbx_strand_id
1 'polypeptide(L)'
;MPLFTPLTAWFCKRGEIMRKWNWLILWFCVLFSGCSTVNHRISKQFDQYFQAPKRIAVMPLDVKIYQLTAGGVDEYMEESTMQAKKNITEAVYEELGSMPFVHLNAFDEAALSEEKKEYFWEQQGMFKAVAHSIIDHTYVPGTILQSKVENFDYTLGAEAQELGRITQAEALLFCVGRNYIWTAGRTALYIFATGMIGQNANAFVPAGNEYFLVSLVDAKTGDVLWFNVVPMPGDLRNEKIDKKLVKWMFKDFPAKLK
;
A
#
# COMPACT_ATOMS: atom_id res chain seq x y z
N MET A 1 -12.95 83.66 -3.70
CA MET A 1 -12.62 82.59 -4.67
C MET A 1 -11.28 81.99 -4.26
N PRO A 2 -11.04 80.67 -4.24
CA PRO A 2 -11.81 79.55 -4.81
C PRO A 2 -12.15 78.37 -3.85
N LEU A 3 -13.03 77.50 -4.37
CA LEU A 3 -13.13 76.02 -4.33
C LEU A 3 -12.58 75.20 -3.15
N PHE A 4 -13.41 74.30 -2.60
CA PHE A 4 -13.11 72.85 -2.43
C PHE A 4 -14.39 72.06 -2.09
N THR A 5 -14.83 71.18 -3.00
CA THR A 5 -15.82 70.11 -2.76
C THR A 5 -15.09 68.79 -2.49
N PRO A 6 -15.53 67.93 -1.53
CA PRO A 6 -14.79 66.73 -1.18
C PRO A 6 -15.13 65.53 -2.08
N LEU A 7 -14.07 64.82 -2.45
CA LEU A 7 -13.97 63.69 -3.37
C LEU A 7 -14.30 62.35 -2.68
N THR A 8 -15.30 62.30 -1.80
CA THR A 8 -15.53 61.14 -0.92
C THR A 8 -16.47 60.06 -1.47
N ALA A 9 -17.10 60.27 -2.63
CA ALA A 9 -18.10 59.34 -3.16
C ALA A 9 -17.53 58.19 -4.05
N TRP A 10 -16.26 58.23 -4.45
CA TRP A 10 -15.73 57.27 -5.44
C TRP A 10 -15.18 55.96 -4.84
N PHE A 11 -14.77 55.96 -3.55
CA PHE A 11 -14.10 54.81 -2.95
C PHE A 11 -15.03 53.68 -2.44
N CYS A 12 -16.32 53.94 -2.24
CA CYS A 12 -17.22 52.97 -1.60
C CYS A 12 -17.73 51.87 -2.57
N LYS A 13 -17.75 52.11 -3.89
CA LYS A 13 -18.36 51.19 -4.86
C LYS A 13 -17.42 50.08 -5.38
N ARG A 14 -16.11 50.17 -5.11
CA ARG A 14 -15.09 49.22 -5.60
C ARG A 14 -14.90 47.99 -4.70
N GLY A 15 -15.34 48.06 -3.43
CA GLY A 15 -15.23 46.96 -2.47
C GLY A 15 -16.27 45.85 -2.63
N GLU A 16 -17.48 46.16 -3.09
CA GLU A 16 -18.55 45.16 -3.22
C GLU A 16 -18.41 44.28 -4.47
N ILE A 17 -17.82 44.80 -5.54
CA ILE A 17 -17.61 44.04 -6.79
C ILE A 17 -16.48 43.01 -6.61
N MET A 18 -15.41 43.36 -5.89
CA MET A 18 -14.31 42.42 -5.59
C MET A 18 -14.72 41.31 -4.60
N ARG A 19 -15.69 41.56 -3.72
CA ARG A 19 -16.19 40.55 -2.76
C ARG A 19 -17.03 39.45 -3.43
N LYS A 20 -17.76 39.77 -4.51
CA LYS A 20 -18.56 38.79 -5.27
C LYS A 20 -17.72 37.91 -6.18
N TRP A 21 -16.61 38.43 -6.72
CA TRP A 21 -15.67 37.65 -7.54
C TRP A 21 -14.86 36.64 -6.73
N ASN A 22 -14.52 36.98 -5.48
CA ASN A 22 -13.78 36.08 -4.59
C ASN A 22 -14.57 34.81 -4.21
N TRP A 23 -15.90 34.88 -4.18
CA TRP A 23 -16.77 33.74 -3.87
C TRP A 23 -16.98 32.81 -5.08
N LEU A 24 -16.90 33.34 -6.31
CA LEU A 24 -17.00 32.55 -7.54
C LEU A 24 -15.72 31.74 -7.83
N ILE A 25 -14.54 32.28 -7.50
CA ILE A 25 -13.26 31.56 -7.63
C ILE A 25 -13.17 30.43 -6.59
N LEU A 26 -13.66 30.65 -5.36
CA LEU A 26 -13.72 29.61 -4.34
C LEU A 26 -14.67 28.46 -4.70
N TRP A 27 -15.77 28.74 -5.41
CA TRP A 27 -16.69 27.71 -5.90
C TRP A 27 -16.14 26.92 -7.09
N PHE A 28 -15.35 27.55 -7.98
CA PHE A 28 -14.77 26.87 -9.15
C PHE A 28 -13.64 25.89 -8.77
N CYS A 29 -12.89 26.16 -7.69
CA CYS A 29 -11.84 25.27 -7.22
C CYS A 29 -12.34 23.97 -6.53
N VAL A 30 -13.59 23.92 -6.08
CA VAL A 30 -14.14 22.72 -5.41
C VAL A 30 -14.51 21.61 -6.40
N LEU A 31 -14.73 21.94 -7.68
CA LEU A 31 -15.16 20.96 -8.70
C LEU A 31 -14.02 20.11 -9.28
N PHE A 32 -12.76 20.35 -8.91
CA PHE A 32 -11.59 19.58 -9.37
C PHE A 32 -10.93 18.72 -8.29
N SER A 33 -11.66 18.42 -7.20
CA SER A 33 -11.13 17.56 -6.14
C SER A 33 -11.43 16.08 -6.42
N GLY A 34 -10.46 15.38 -7.01
CA GLY A 34 -10.19 13.98 -6.66
C GLY A 34 -10.67 12.91 -7.64
N CYS A 35 -9.91 12.69 -8.71
CA CYS A 35 -9.76 11.31 -9.19
C CYS A 35 -8.82 10.62 -8.20
N SER A 36 -9.36 9.82 -7.28
CA SER A 36 -8.54 9.01 -6.38
C SER A 36 -7.74 8.03 -7.24
N THR A 37 -6.42 8.08 -7.19
CA THR A 37 -5.59 7.01 -7.73
C THR A 37 -5.95 5.72 -6.98
N VAL A 38 -6.47 4.72 -7.71
CA VAL A 38 -6.78 3.42 -7.11
C VAL A 38 -5.44 2.73 -6.82
N ASN A 39 -5.09 2.60 -5.53
CA ASN A 39 -3.83 1.99 -5.09
C ASN A 39 -3.93 0.47 -4.94
N HIS A 40 -5.11 -0.10 -5.19
CA HIS A 40 -5.37 -1.53 -5.14
C HIS A 40 -6.00 -2.05 -6.44
N ARG A 41 -5.99 -3.37 -6.61
CA ARG A 41 -6.68 -4.09 -7.67
C ARG A 41 -7.54 -5.19 -7.06
N ILE A 42 -8.67 -5.46 -7.69
CA ILE A 42 -9.63 -6.47 -7.26
C ILE A 42 -10.06 -7.28 -8.49
N SER A 43 -10.11 -8.60 -8.34
CA SER A 43 -10.54 -9.49 -9.41
C SER A 43 -12.05 -9.41 -9.58
N LYS A 44 -12.53 -9.56 -10.82
CA LYS A 44 -13.97 -9.68 -11.11
C LYS A 44 -14.63 -10.86 -10.38
N GLN A 45 -13.84 -11.86 -9.99
CA GLN A 45 -14.33 -13.04 -9.29
C GLN A 45 -14.51 -12.82 -7.79
N PHE A 46 -14.02 -11.71 -7.22
CA PHE A 46 -13.95 -11.48 -5.78
C PHE A 46 -15.31 -11.64 -5.08
N ASP A 47 -16.35 -10.99 -5.59
CA ASP A 47 -17.68 -11.01 -4.96
C ASP A 47 -18.32 -12.40 -5.00
N GLN A 48 -18.09 -13.13 -6.09
CA GLN A 48 -18.53 -14.52 -6.24
C GLN A 48 -17.76 -15.45 -5.31
N TYR A 49 -16.47 -15.19 -5.11
CA TYR A 49 -15.63 -15.99 -4.24
C TYR A 49 -16.03 -15.84 -2.76
N PHE A 50 -16.26 -14.60 -2.31
CA PHE A 50 -16.66 -14.26 -0.94
C PHE A 50 -18.17 -14.21 -0.78
N GLN A 51 -18.89 -15.26 -1.15
CA GLN A 51 -20.32 -15.42 -0.82
C GLN A 51 -20.58 -15.88 0.61
N ALA A 52 -19.57 -16.47 1.26
CA ALA A 52 -19.58 -16.91 2.65
C ALA A 52 -18.19 -16.66 3.28
N PRO A 53 -18.09 -16.61 4.63
CA PRO A 53 -16.80 -16.43 5.31
C PRO A 53 -15.77 -17.47 4.89
N LYS A 54 -14.50 -17.07 4.83
CA LYS A 54 -13.40 -17.92 4.36
C LYS A 54 -12.33 -18.10 5.43
N ARG A 55 -11.73 -19.29 5.45
CA ARG A 55 -10.46 -19.52 6.16
C ARG A 55 -9.32 -18.90 5.36
N ILE A 56 -8.62 -17.95 5.97
CA ILE A 56 -7.50 -17.25 5.36
C ILE A 56 -6.23 -17.62 6.12
N ALA A 57 -5.25 -18.20 5.44
CA ALA A 57 -3.92 -18.39 6.00
C ALA A 57 -3.08 -17.14 5.76
N VAL A 58 -2.50 -16.60 6.83
CA VAL A 58 -1.47 -15.56 6.72
C VAL A 58 -0.15 -16.27 6.45
N MET A 59 0.36 -16.14 5.23
CA MET A 59 1.63 -16.73 4.84
C MET A 59 2.78 -16.01 5.55
N PRO A 60 3.92 -16.69 5.82
CA PRO A 60 5.12 -16.04 6.34
C PRO A 60 5.49 -14.81 5.51
N LEU A 61 5.73 -13.70 6.21
CA LEU A 61 6.12 -12.45 5.58
C LEU A 61 7.52 -12.58 4.94
N ASP A 62 7.63 -12.19 3.67
CA ASP A 62 8.93 -11.94 3.01
C ASP A 62 9.21 -10.44 3.03
N VAL A 63 9.64 -9.96 4.20
CA VAL A 63 10.06 -8.57 4.41
C VAL A 63 11.56 -8.56 4.55
N LYS A 64 12.22 -7.57 3.94
CA LYS A 64 13.67 -7.36 4.05
C LYS A 64 13.97 -5.90 4.38
N ILE A 65 14.72 -5.71 5.47
CA ILE A 65 15.18 -4.41 5.92
C ILE A 65 16.65 -4.26 5.55
N TYR A 66 16.97 -3.11 4.96
CA TYR A 66 18.32 -2.77 4.55
C TYR A 66 18.81 -1.49 5.21
N GLN A 67 20.12 -1.30 5.29
CA GLN A 67 20.72 -0.02 5.58
C GLN A 67 21.57 0.41 4.38
N LEU A 68 21.35 1.64 3.90
CA LEU A 68 22.21 2.17 2.83
C LEU A 68 23.52 2.65 3.45
N THR A 69 24.62 2.01 3.08
CA THR A 69 25.96 2.40 3.53
C THR A 69 26.42 3.71 2.86
N ALA A 70 27.46 4.35 3.41
CA ALA A 70 28.06 5.55 2.82
C ALA A 70 28.60 5.33 1.39
N GLY A 71 28.91 4.09 1.02
CA GLY A 71 29.32 3.70 -0.33
C GLY A 71 28.16 3.45 -1.31
N GLY A 72 26.91 3.65 -0.89
CA GLY A 72 25.72 3.41 -1.73
C GLY A 72 25.36 1.94 -1.90
N VAL A 73 25.87 1.06 -1.05
CA VAL A 73 25.57 -0.38 -1.04
C VAL A 73 24.52 -0.68 0.03
N ASP A 74 23.54 -1.52 -0.31
CA ASP A 74 22.53 -2.03 0.60
C ASP A 74 23.12 -3.11 1.51
N GLU A 75 23.10 -2.89 2.81
CA GLU A 75 23.47 -3.88 3.84
C GLU A 75 22.20 -4.51 4.41
N TYR A 76 22.09 -5.84 4.37
CA TYR A 76 20.92 -6.54 4.92
C TYR A 76 20.98 -6.56 6.45
N MET A 77 19.88 -6.12 7.08
CA MET A 77 19.78 -5.99 8.53
C MET A 77 18.93 -7.13 9.09
N GLU A 78 19.56 -8.24 9.46
CA GLU A 78 18.87 -9.47 9.89
C GLU A 78 17.99 -9.25 11.14
N GLU A 79 18.56 -8.69 12.21
CA GLU A 79 17.82 -8.44 13.46
C GLU A 79 16.61 -7.51 13.23
N SER A 80 16.82 -6.43 12.47
CA SER A 80 15.74 -5.49 12.13
C SER A 80 14.67 -6.14 11.25
N THR A 81 15.07 -7.02 10.35
CA THR A 81 14.15 -7.79 9.51
C THR A 81 13.30 -8.74 10.34
N MET A 82 13.90 -9.48 11.27
CA MET A 82 13.18 -10.39 12.17
C MET A 82 12.20 -9.63 13.07
N GLN A 83 12.61 -8.48 13.60
CA GLN A 83 11.72 -7.64 14.42
C GLN A 83 10.54 -7.09 13.61
N ALA A 84 10.79 -6.57 12.41
CA ALA A 84 9.74 -6.05 11.53
C ALA A 84 8.75 -7.17 11.13
N LYS A 85 9.26 -8.35 10.73
CA LYS A 85 8.42 -9.52 10.42
C LYS A 85 7.51 -9.88 11.60
N LYS A 86 8.04 -9.92 12.82
CA LYS A 86 7.25 -10.19 14.02
C LYS A 86 6.15 -9.14 14.24
N ASN A 87 6.52 -7.87 14.30
CA ASN A 87 5.58 -6.77 14.57
C ASN A 87 4.47 -6.69 13.52
N ILE A 88 4.83 -6.80 12.24
CA ILE A 88 3.87 -6.72 11.14
C ILE A 88 2.96 -7.96 11.17
N THR A 89 3.50 -9.15 11.42
CA THR A 89 2.67 -10.36 11.56
C THR A 89 1.63 -10.16 12.67
N GLU A 90 2.06 -9.78 13.87
CA GLU A 90 1.15 -9.51 15.01
C GLU A 90 0.09 -8.46 14.65
N ALA A 91 0.49 -7.36 14.00
CA ALA A 91 -0.44 -6.32 13.57
C ALA A 91 -1.42 -6.80 12.48
N VAL A 92 -1.02 -7.68 11.56
CA VAL A 92 -1.91 -8.30 10.57
C VAL A 92 -2.95 -9.18 11.25
N TYR A 93 -2.54 -10.01 12.22
CA TYR A 93 -3.48 -10.82 12.99
C TYR A 93 -4.44 -9.95 13.83
N GLU A 94 -3.97 -8.85 14.40
CA GLU A 94 -4.82 -7.87 15.13
C GLU A 94 -5.85 -7.23 14.19
N GLU A 95 -5.43 -6.75 13.02
CA GLU A 95 -6.30 -6.07 12.05
C GLU A 95 -7.33 -7.04 11.45
N LEU A 96 -6.89 -8.19 10.93
CA LEU A 96 -7.77 -9.16 10.28
C LEU A 96 -8.60 -10.00 11.25
N GLY A 97 -8.10 -10.26 12.46
CA GLY A 97 -8.85 -11.01 13.48
C GLY A 97 -10.08 -10.27 14.00
N SER A 98 -10.15 -8.95 13.79
CA SER A 98 -11.32 -8.13 14.08
C SER A 98 -12.44 -8.25 13.03
N MET A 99 -12.15 -8.87 11.88
CA MET A 99 -13.04 -8.92 10.73
C MET A 99 -13.95 -10.16 10.76
N PRO A 100 -15.28 -10.01 10.70
CA PRO A 100 -16.23 -11.10 10.89
C PRO A 100 -16.23 -12.15 9.76
N PHE A 101 -15.72 -11.79 8.57
CA PHE A 101 -15.69 -12.66 7.39
C PHE A 101 -14.37 -13.42 7.21
N VAL A 102 -13.43 -13.24 8.13
CA VAL A 102 -12.06 -13.76 8.05
C VAL A 102 -11.81 -14.73 9.22
N HIS A 103 -11.56 -15.99 8.91
CA HIS A 103 -11.06 -16.95 9.90
C HIS A 103 -9.56 -17.16 9.68
N LEU A 104 -8.75 -16.55 10.53
CA LEU A 104 -7.29 -16.67 10.41
C LEU A 104 -6.84 -18.08 10.80
N ASN A 105 -6.02 -18.69 9.95
CA ASN A 105 -5.28 -19.88 10.33
C ASN A 105 -3.79 -19.55 10.50
N ALA A 106 -3.24 -19.98 11.64
CA ALA A 106 -1.82 -19.83 11.91
C ALA A 106 -1.03 -20.75 10.99
N PHE A 107 -0.05 -20.18 10.29
CA PHE A 107 0.93 -20.95 9.56
C PHE A 107 2.19 -21.11 10.41
N ASP A 108 2.49 -22.34 10.82
CA ASP A 108 3.73 -22.66 11.51
C ASP A 108 4.73 -23.28 10.52
N GLU A 109 5.61 -22.45 9.99
CA GLU A 109 6.69 -22.88 9.09
C GLU A 109 7.62 -23.92 9.76
N ALA A 110 7.84 -23.78 11.08
CA ALA A 110 8.76 -24.65 11.80
C ALA A 110 8.21 -26.08 11.95
N ALA A 111 6.90 -26.25 11.91
CA ALA A 111 6.23 -27.55 11.93
C ALA A 111 6.24 -28.30 10.58
N LEU A 112 6.70 -27.66 9.49
CA LEU A 112 6.75 -28.28 8.17
C LEU A 112 7.99 -29.19 7.99
N SER A 113 7.85 -30.22 7.17
CA SER A 113 9.00 -30.97 6.64
C SER A 113 9.83 -30.07 5.71
N GLU A 114 11.12 -30.37 5.55
CA GLU A 114 12.01 -29.59 4.67
C GLU A 114 11.49 -29.49 3.23
N GLU A 115 10.95 -30.59 2.68
CA GLU A 115 10.30 -30.61 1.36
C GLU A 115 9.13 -29.59 1.27
N LYS A 116 8.31 -29.50 2.32
CA LYS A 116 7.18 -28.56 2.36
C LYS A 116 7.63 -27.12 2.56
N LYS A 117 8.74 -26.90 3.28
CA LYS A 117 9.37 -25.57 3.39
C LYS A 117 9.91 -25.12 2.04
N GLU A 118 10.63 -25.99 1.33
CA GLU A 118 11.14 -25.71 -0.01
C GLU A 118 10.00 -25.36 -0.97
N TYR A 119 8.94 -26.17 -0.98
CA TYR A 119 7.74 -25.90 -1.75
C TYR A 119 7.10 -24.54 -1.41
N PHE A 120 7.00 -24.22 -0.12
CA PHE A 120 6.51 -22.92 0.32
C PHE A 120 7.36 -21.76 -0.24
N TRP A 121 8.70 -21.85 -0.15
CA TRP A 121 9.59 -20.81 -0.65
C TRP A 121 9.55 -20.68 -2.18
N GLU A 122 9.33 -21.78 -2.91
CA GLU A 122 9.07 -21.75 -4.35
C GLU A 122 7.79 -20.96 -4.67
N GLN A 123 6.68 -21.25 -3.98
CA GLN A 123 5.42 -20.55 -4.16
C GLN A 123 5.52 -19.07 -3.74
N GLN A 124 6.30 -18.75 -2.70
CA GLN A 124 6.61 -17.37 -2.33
C GLN A 124 7.38 -16.65 -3.44
N GLY A 125 8.32 -17.34 -4.09
CA GLY A 125 9.03 -16.85 -5.27
C GLY A 125 8.08 -16.59 -6.45
N MET A 126 7.16 -17.51 -6.71
CA MET A 126 6.13 -17.36 -7.75
C MET A 126 5.24 -16.16 -7.48
N PHE A 127 4.76 -16.01 -6.24
CA PHE A 127 3.98 -14.84 -5.83
C PHE A 127 4.72 -13.54 -6.15
N LYS A 128 6.02 -13.44 -5.82
CA LYS A 128 6.80 -12.22 -6.10
C LYS A 128 6.94 -11.91 -7.58
N ALA A 129 7.13 -12.94 -8.41
CA ALA A 129 7.18 -12.77 -9.86
C ALA A 129 5.85 -12.23 -10.40
N VAL A 130 4.73 -12.81 -9.95
CA VAL A 130 3.38 -12.33 -10.30
C VAL A 130 3.13 -10.92 -9.79
N ALA A 131 3.53 -10.62 -8.54
CA ALA A 131 3.37 -9.31 -7.92
C ALA A 131 4.14 -8.21 -8.68
N HIS A 132 5.37 -8.47 -9.11
CA HIS A 132 6.11 -7.54 -9.98
C HIS A 132 5.40 -7.33 -11.31
N SER A 133 4.88 -8.40 -11.94
CA SER A 133 4.10 -8.28 -13.18
C SER A 133 2.82 -7.46 -13.00
N ILE A 134 2.15 -7.58 -11.85
CA ILE A 134 1.00 -6.72 -11.49
C ILE A 134 1.44 -5.26 -11.40
N ILE A 135 2.55 -4.96 -10.71
CA ILE A 135 3.08 -3.60 -10.57
C ILE A 135 3.39 -3.01 -11.95
N ASP A 136 4.21 -3.69 -12.74
CA ASP A 136 4.68 -3.20 -14.04
C ASP A 136 3.50 -2.96 -14.98
N HIS A 137 2.54 -3.87 -15.06
CA HIS A 137 1.48 -3.81 -16.07
C HIS A 137 0.19 -3.17 -15.59
N THR A 138 0.08 -2.76 -14.32
CA THR A 138 -1.13 -2.09 -13.80
C THR A 138 -0.88 -0.81 -13.02
N TYR A 139 0.35 -0.51 -12.60
CA TYR A 139 0.68 0.70 -11.84
C TYR A 139 1.73 1.59 -12.51
N VAL A 140 2.69 1.03 -13.25
CA VAL A 140 3.82 1.79 -13.83
C VAL A 140 3.42 2.44 -15.16
N PRO A 141 3.41 3.79 -15.27
CA PRO A 141 3.10 4.46 -16.53
C PRO A 141 4.07 4.05 -17.65
N GLY A 142 3.53 3.78 -18.84
CA GLY A 142 4.31 3.35 -20.01
C GLY A 142 4.37 1.84 -20.23
N THR A 143 4.05 1.03 -19.21
CA THR A 143 3.98 -0.44 -19.29
C THR A 143 2.58 -0.99 -19.01
N ILE A 144 1.61 -0.12 -18.72
CA ILE A 144 0.22 -0.51 -18.42
C ILE A 144 -0.40 -1.30 -19.58
N LEU A 145 -0.94 -2.47 -19.24
CA LEU A 145 -1.80 -3.26 -20.10
C LEU A 145 -3.24 -3.03 -19.68
N GLN A 146 -3.99 -2.28 -20.48
CA GLN A 146 -5.36 -1.87 -20.13
C GLN A 146 -6.29 -3.06 -19.84
N SER A 147 -6.15 -4.15 -20.58
CA SER A 147 -6.89 -5.39 -20.33
C SER A 147 -6.61 -6.01 -18.96
N LYS A 148 -5.38 -5.90 -18.45
CA LYS A 148 -5.01 -6.37 -17.10
C LYS A 148 -5.52 -5.46 -15.99
N VAL A 149 -5.63 -4.17 -16.25
CA VAL A 149 -6.29 -3.22 -15.33
C VAL A 149 -7.79 -3.51 -15.24
N GLU A 150 -8.45 -3.78 -16.37
CA GLU A 150 -9.90 -3.97 -16.44
C GLU A 150 -10.36 -5.34 -15.96
N ASN A 151 -9.60 -6.41 -16.23
CA ASN A 151 -9.98 -7.77 -15.87
C ASN A 151 -9.36 -8.25 -14.56
N PHE A 152 -8.15 -7.76 -14.24
CA PHE A 152 -7.33 -8.20 -13.11
C PHE A 152 -7.34 -9.73 -12.90
N ASP A 153 -6.88 -10.42 -13.94
CA ASP A 153 -6.87 -11.87 -14.11
C ASP A 153 -5.45 -12.44 -13.96
N TYR A 154 -4.81 -12.14 -12.82
CA TYR A 154 -3.51 -12.71 -12.45
C TYR A 154 -3.69 -13.97 -11.62
N THR A 155 -2.77 -14.92 -11.74
CA THR A 155 -2.81 -16.19 -11.01
C THR A 155 -1.40 -16.68 -10.69
N LEU A 156 -1.26 -17.37 -9.57
CA LEU A 156 -0.05 -18.13 -9.19
C LEU A 156 -0.04 -19.53 -9.82
N GLY A 157 -1.16 -19.95 -10.43
CA GLY A 157 -1.32 -21.31 -10.96
C GLY A 157 -1.99 -22.26 -9.96
N ALA A 158 -2.38 -23.43 -10.46
CA ALA A 158 -3.09 -24.44 -9.67
C ALA A 158 -2.22 -25.05 -8.58
N GLU A 159 -0.90 -24.87 -8.65
CA GLU A 159 0.08 -25.27 -7.66
C GLU A 159 -0.26 -24.68 -6.28
N ALA A 160 -0.80 -23.45 -6.21
CA ALA A 160 -1.23 -22.84 -4.94
C ALA A 160 -2.21 -23.72 -4.12
N GLN A 161 -2.89 -24.68 -4.76
CA GLN A 161 -3.75 -25.67 -4.11
C GLN A 161 -3.06 -26.45 -3.01
N GLU A 162 -1.80 -26.81 -3.19
CA GLU A 162 -1.09 -27.58 -2.15
C GLU A 162 -0.84 -26.73 -0.90
N LEU A 163 -0.57 -25.44 -1.05
CA LEU A 163 -0.52 -24.52 0.10
C LEU A 163 -1.87 -24.45 0.82
N GLY A 164 -2.98 -24.40 0.09
CA GLY A 164 -4.33 -24.47 0.67
C GLY A 164 -4.56 -25.75 1.50
N ARG A 165 -4.01 -26.89 1.05
CA ARG A 165 -4.10 -28.17 1.79
C ARG A 165 -3.22 -28.19 3.02
N ILE A 166 -1.96 -27.76 2.89
CA ILE A 166 -1.00 -27.66 4.00
C ILE A 166 -1.53 -26.73 5.09
N THR A 167 -2.07 -25.59 4.69
CA THR A 167 -2.60 -24.56 5.59
C THR A 167 -4.06 -24.76 5.96
N GLN A 168 -4.76 -25.75 5.41
CA GLN A 168 -6.22 -25.95 5.56
C GLN A 168 -7.07 -24.70 5.28
N ALA A 169 -6.55 -23.76 4.48
CA ALA A 169 -7.19 -22.49 4.16
C ALA A 169 -7.85 -22.51 2.79
N GLU A 170 -8.82 -21.62 2.61
CA GLU A 170 -9.48 -21.38 1.33
C GLU A 170 -8.79 -20.25 0.58
N ALA A 171 -8.29 -19.23 1.28
CA ALA A 171 -7.50 -18.16 0.69
C ALA A 171 -6.14 -18.01 1.40
N LEU A 172 -5.15 -17.52 0.66
CA LEU A 172 -3.79 -17.28 1.12
C LEU A 172 -3.52 -15.78 1.08
N LEU A 173 -3.03 -15.24 2.19
CA LEU A 173 -2.64 -13.84 2.29
C LEU A 173 -1.11 -13.73 2.26
N PHE A 174 -0.60 -13.16 1.17
CA PHE A 174 0.82 -12.91 1.00
C PHE A 174 1.16 -11.47 1.35
N CYS A 175 2.29 -11.29 2.03
CA CYS A 175 2.86 -9.99 2.35
C CYS A 175 4.35 -10.00 1.97
N VAL A 176 4.76 -9.07 1.10
CA VAL A 176 6.15 -8.89 0.67
C VAL A 176 6.54 -7.44 0.89
N GLY A 177 7.73 -7.20 1.43
CA GLY A 177 8.18 -5.84 1.70
C GLY A 177 9.67 -5.64 1.55
N ARG A 178 10.04 -4.43 1.14
CA ARG A 178 11.41 -3.93 1.17
C ARG A 178 11.40 -2.55 1.80
N ASN A 179 12.27 -2.32 2.78
CA ASN A 179 12.39 -1.04 3.46
C ASN A 179 13.85 -0.76 3.85
N TYR A 180 14.18 0.50 4.06
CA TYR A 180 15.49 0.93 4.53
C TYR A 180 15.42 1.53 5.93
N ILE A 181 16.49 1.39 6.70
CA ILE A 181 16.70 2.17 7.92
C ILE A 181 17.18 3.56 7.50
N TRP A 182 16.35 4.57 7.80
CA TRP A 182 16.68 5.96 7.51
C TRP A 182 17.59 6.51 8.61
N THR A 183 18.72 7.09 8.22
CA THR A 183 19.54 7.86 9.16
C THR A 183 18.81 9.15 9.56
N ALA A 184 19.05 9.65 10.77
CA ALA A 184 18.42 10.90 11.25
C ALA A 184 18.65 12.07 10.28
N GLY A 185 19.84 12.15 9.66
CA GLY A 185 20.16 13.14 8.64
C GLY A 185 19.34 12.98 7.34
N ARG A 186 19.11 11.74 6.88
CA ARG A 186 18.28 11.47 5.69
C ARG A 186 16.80 11.76 5.96
N THR A 187 16.30 11.40 7.14
CA THR A 187 14.94 11.75 7.57
C THR A 187 14.76 13.26 7.63
N ALA A 188 15.71 14.00 8.21
CA ALA A 188 15.68 15.46 8.24
C ALA A 188 15.74 16.08 6.84
N LEU A 189 16.60 15.55 5.94
CA LEU A 189 16.69 16.00 4.56
C LEU A 189 15.37 15.77 3.80
N TYR A 190 14.72 14.62 3.99
CA TYR A 190 13.42 14.35 3.40
C TYR A 190 12.32 15.26 3.93
N ILE A 191 12.24 15.46 5.25
CA ILE A 191 11.30 16.40 5.86
C ILE A 191 11.55 17.83 5.37
N PHE A 192 12.81 18.22 5.24
CA PHE A 192 13.19 19.54 4.72
C PHE A 192 12.83 19.69 3.24
N ALA A 193 13.15 18.70 2.41
CA ALA A 193 12.85 18.70 0.97
C ALA A 193 11.34 18.67 0.69
N THR A 194 10.56 17.88 1.44
CA THR A 194 9.09 17.82 1.30
C THR A 194 8.37 18.98 1.97
N GLY A 195 8.91 19.51 3.07
CA GLY A 195 8.35 20.62 3.84
C GLY A 195 8.59 21.99 3.21
N MET A 196 9.70 22.20 2.49
CA MET A 196 10.01 23.49 1.86
C MET A 196 9.45 23.66 0.44
N ILE A 197 9.25 22.58 -0.31
CA ILE A 197 8.89 22.63 -1.73
C ILE A 197 7.36 22.42 -1.93
N GLY A 198 6.61 22.23 -0.84
CA GLY A 198 5.17 22.01 -0.84
C GLY A 198 4.80 20.58 -1.24
N GLN A 199 3.67 20.08 -0.71
CA GLN A 199 3.16 18.71 -0.95
C GLN A 199 2.90 18.39 -2.44
N ASN A 200 2.93 19.41 -3.32
CA ASN A 200 2.67 19.30 -4.76
C ASN A 200 3.94 19.26 -5.60
N ALA A 201 5.12 19.45 -5.01
CA ALA A 201 6.36 19.16 -5.67
C ALA A 201 6.75 17.73 -5.36
N ASN A 202 6.85 16.90 -6.40
CA ASN A 202 7.58 15.63 -6.37
C ASN A 202 9.06 15.93 -6.05
N ALA A 203 9.36 16.36 -4.82
CA ALA A 203 10.70 16.40 -4.28
C ALA A 203 11.14 14.95 -4.15
N PHE A 204 11.66 14.42 -5.26
CA PHE A 204 12.16 13.08 -5.40
C PHE A 204 13.50 13.00 -4.65
N VAL A 205 13.42 12.97 -3.32
CA VAL A 205 14.43 12.26 -2.55
C VAL A 205 14.11 10.79 -2.83
N PRO A 206 14.99 10.02 -3.50
CA PRO A 206 14.71 8.63 -3.77
C PRO A 206 14.50 7.91 -2.43
N ALA A 207 13.24 7.67 -2.06
CA ALA A 207 12.85 6.57 -1.19
C ALA A 207 13.03 5.33 -2.06
N GLY A 208 14.29 4.87 -2.13
CA GLY A 208 14.72 3.91 -3.13
C GLY A 208 13.97 2.60 -2.94
N ASN A 209 13.10 2.24 -3.87
CA ASN A 209 12.45 0.93 -3.95
C ASN A 209 11.78 0.43 -2.66
N GLU A 210 11.34 1.32 -1.77
CA GLU A 210 10.60 0.95 -0.57
C GLU A 210 9.15 0.67 -0.91
N TYR A 211 8.67 -0.52 -0.60
CA TYR A 211 7.31 -0.91 -0.87
C TYR A 211 6.85 -2.00 0.09
N PHE A 212 5.55 -2.06 0.30
CA PHE A 212 4.86 -3.22 0.84
C PHE A 212 3.76 -3.64 -0.11
N LEU A 213 3.76 -4.92 -0.46
CA LEU A 213 2.76 -5.58 -1.28
C LEU A 213 1.98 -6.50 -0.37
N VAL A 214 0.66 -6.44 -0.50
CA VAL A 214 -0.24 -7.39 0.13
C VAL A 214 -1.20 -7.92 -0.91
N SER A 215 -1.46 -9.22 -0.84
CA SER A 215 -2.31 -9.87 -1.82
C SER A 215 -3.10 -10.99 -1.19
N LEU A 216 -4.36 -11.11 -1.60
CA LEU A 216 -5.23 -12.22 -1.28
C LEU A 216 -5.35 -13.11 -2.50
N VAL A 217 -5.09 -14.40 -2.33
CA VAL A 217 -5.04 -15.39 -3.41
C VAL A 217 -6.01 -16.52 -3.09
N ASP A 218 -6.79 -16.96 -4.07
CA ASP A 218 -7.59 -18.18 -3.94
C ASP A 218 -6.66 -19.38 -3.82
N ALA A 219 -6.71 -20.08 -2.68
CA ALA A 219 -5.87 -21.24 -2.47
C ALA A 219 -6.19 -22.36 -3.45
N LYS A 220 -7.39 -22.45 -4.03
CA LYS A 220 -7.76 -23.54 -4.95
C LYS A 220 -7.22 -23.34 -6.36
N THR A 221 -7.29 -22.11 -6.88
CA THR A 221 -7.00 -21.80 -8.29
C THR A 221 -5.68 -21.05 -8.48
N GLY A 222 -5.17 -20.43 -7.40
CA GLY A 222 -4.06 -19.49 -7.48
C GLY A 222 -4.47 -18.10 -7.93
N ASP A 223 -5.75 -17.84 -8.22
CA ASP A 223 -6.20 -16.55 -8.72
C ASP A 223 -5.96 -15.44 -7.69
N VAL A 224 -5.37 -14.33 -8.14
CA VAL A 224 -5.15 -13.15 -7.33
C VAL A 224 -6.47 -12.39 -7.19
N LEU A 225 -7.09 -12.51 -6.02
CA LEU A 225 -8.42 -11.96 -5.74
C LEU A 225 -8.36 -10.46 -5.44
N TRP A 226 -7.31 -10.03 -4.74
CA TRP A 226 -7.08 -8.64 -4.37
C TRP A 226 -5.59 -8.38 -4.20
N PHE A 227 -5.13 -7.20 -4.57
CA PHE A 227 -3.73 -6.79 -4.47
C PHE A 227 -3.65 -5.31 -4.10
N ASN A 228 -2.78 -4.96 -3.17
CA ASN A 228 -2.51 -3.57 -2.81
C ASN A 228 -1.01 -3.35 -2.67
N VAL A 229 -0.56 -2.18 -3.10
CA VAL A 229 0.81 -1.70 -2.93
C VAL A 229 0.78 -0.38 -2.18
N VAL A 230 1.53 -0.30 -1.09
CA VAL A 230 1.66 0.93 -0.31
C VAL A 230 3.12 1.40 -0.31
N PRO A 231 3.37 2.70 -0.57
CA PRO A 231 4.67 3.29 -0.32
C PRO A 231 4.87 3.36 1.20
N MET A 232 6.08 3.08 1.68
CA MET A 232 6.35 3.16 3.13
C MET A 232 7.57 4.02 3.45
N PRO A 233 7.36 5.23 3.99
CA PRO A 233 8.40 5.97 4.66
C PRO A 233 8.43 5.63 6.17
N GLY A 234 9.59 5.19 6.68
CA GLY A 234 9.78 5.05 8.13
C GLY A 234 10.70 3.91 8.55
N ASP A 235 10.93 3.83 9.86
CA ASP A 235 11.76 2.81 10.51
C ASP A 235 10.86 1.71 11.11
N LEU A 236 10.89 0.52 10.51
CA LEU A 236 10.04 -0.63 10.87
C LEU A 236 10.54 -1.41 12.10
N ARG A 237 11.42 -0.80 12.90
CA ARG A 237 11.71 -1.26 14.26
C ARG A 237 10.69 -0.74 15.27
N ASN A 238 9.86 0.23 14.87
CA ASN A 238 8.86 0.86 15.74
C ASN A 238 7.48 0.24 15.53
N GLU A 239 7.00 -0.51 16.52
CA GLU A 239 5.68 -1.16 16.50
C GLU A 239 4.52 -0.21 16.13
N LYS A 240 4.57 1.07 16.55
CA LYS A 240 3.52 2.04 16.20
C LYS A 240 3.52 2.38 14.72
N ILE A 241 4.68 2.36 14.07
CA ILE A 241 4.82 2.54 12.62
C ILE A 241 4.30 1.28 11.92
N ASP A 242 4.64 0.09 12.40
CA ASP A 242 4.18 -1.18 11.82
C ASP A 242 2.66 -1.33 11.88
N LYS A 243 2.02 -0.94 12.99
CA LYS A 243 0.55 -0.93 13.09
C LYS A 243 -0.10 0.05 12.13
N LYS A 244 0.52 1.21 11.89
CA LYS A 244 0.04 2.18 10.90
C LYS A 244 0.22 1.65 9.48
N LEU A 245 1.32 0.97 9.19
CA LEU A 245 1.58 0.29 7.92
C LEU A 245 0.46 -0.71 7.64
N VAL A 246 0.18 -1.62 8.57
CA VAL A 246 -0.87 -2.64 8.39
C VAL A 246 -2.23 -1.99 8.16
N LYS A 247 -2.62 -0.99 8.96
CA LYS A 247 -3.86 -0.24 8.72
C LYS A 247 -3.93 0.39 7.34
N TRP A 248 -2.79 0.84 6.80
CA TRP A 248 -2.74 1.38 5.45
C TRP A 248 -2.83 0.27 4.38
N MET A 249 -2.16 -0.87 4.58
CA MET A 249 -2.26 -2.05 3.73
C MET A 249 -3.72 -2.52 3.59
N PHE A 250 -4.49 -2.51 4.68
CA PHE A 250 -5.89 -2.94 4.69
C PHE A 250 -6.92 -1.80 4.59
N LYS A 251 -6.47 -0.56 4.34
CA LYS A 251 -7.36 0.60 4.20
C LYS A 251 -8.42 0.34 3.12
N ASP A 252 -7.97 -0.11 1.96
CA ASP A 252 -8.83 -0.45 0.82
C ASP A 252 -9.11 -1.96 0.73
N PHE A 253 -8.96 -2.68 1.85
CA PHE A 253 -9.39 -4.07 1.92
C PHE A 253 -10.90 -4.12 1.69
N PRO A 254 -11.41 -5.07 0.88
CA PRO A 254 -12.80 -5.07 0.44
C PRO A 254 -13.78 -4.99 1.61
N ALA A 255 -14.68 -4.01 1.55
CA ALA A 255 -15.58 -3.69 2.66
C ALA A 255 -16.45 -4.86 3.12
N LYS A 256 -16.76 -5.80 2.21
CA LYS A 256 -17.50 -7.03 2.50
C LYS A 256 -16.79 -7.95 3.49
N LEU A 257 -15.46 -7.83 3.60
CA LEU A 257 -14.68 -8.62 4.54
C LEU A 257 -14.60 -7.99 5.93
N LYS A 258 -14.83 -6.67 6.05
CA LYS A 258 -14.81 -5.90 7.31
C LYS A 258 -16.13 -6.01 8.06
#